data_AF-A0A2N2JAR9-F1
#
_entry.id   AF-A0A2N2JAR9-F1
#
_cell.length_a   1.000
_cell.length_b   1.000
_cell.length_c   1.000
_cell.angle_alpha   90.00
_cell.angle_beta   90.00
_cell.angle_gamma   90.00
#
_symmetry.space_group_name_H-M   'P 1'
#
loop_
_entity.id
_entity.type
_entity.pdbx_description
1 polymer ?
#
loop_
_entity_poly.entity_id
_entity_poly.type
_entity_poly.pdbx_seq_one_letter_code
_entity_poly.pdbx_strand_id
1 'polypeptide(L)'
;MSGARYLLLLAVVTGAIAGCAQGPSAELAAWASDVDQRLVSAERQRAAGDLDGARATLAAAVASPVPEPDAPLALALRENLWFALGRVELEAGEPEAALSAAERGLRARAGGADVTVFTASLHALRALACEALGRPDDAIAAWEAAQAIHLRLYDRALAAPSEEPPR
;
A
#
# COMPACT_ATOMS: atom_id res chain seq x y z
N MET A 1 -48.10 -16.62 26.34
CA MET A 1 -48.08 -17.10 24.95
C MET A 1 -47.88 -15.90 24.01
N SER A 2 -46.64 -15.45 23.85
CA SER A 2 -46.28 -14.34 22.93
C SER A 2 -44.93 -14.63 22.32
N GLY A 3 -44.91 -15.44 21.27
CA GLY A 3 -43.66 -15.91 20.64
C GLY A 3 -43.92 -16.46 19.25
N ALA A 4 -44.57 -15.68 18.39
CA ALA A 4 -44.86 -16.11 17.01
C ALA A 4 -45.10 -14.97 16.01
N ARG A 5 -44.48 -13.78 16.20
CA ARG A 5 -44.66 -12.65 15.27
C ARG A 5 -43.38 -11.96 14.78
N TYR A 6 -42.20 -12.40 15.20
CA TYR A 6 -40.92 -11.79 14.81
C TYR A 6 -40.13 -12.60 13.77
N LEU A 7 -40.74 -13.59 13.12
CA LEU A 7 -40.06 -14.49 12.19
C LEU A 7 -40.47 -14.30 10.71
N LEU A 8 -41.11 -13.19 10.38
CA LEU A 8 -41.60 -12.94 9.00
C LEU A 8 -41.32 -11.52 8.49
N LEU A 9 -40.27 -10.88 9.02
CA LEU A 9 -39.75 -9.59 8.55
C LEU A 9 -38.22 -9.63 8.38
N LEU A 10 -37.65 -10.82 8.12
CA LEU A 10 -36.21 -11.00 7.88
C LEU A 10 -35.89 -11.47 6.44
N ALA A 11 -36.82 -11.33 5.50
CA ALA A 11 -36.68 -11.90 4.15
C ALA A 11 -36.82 -10.89 3.00
N VAL A 12 -36.84 -9.58 3.24
CA VAL A 12 -37.05 -8.57 2.16
C VAL A 12 -35.96 -7.48 2.08
N VAL A 13 -34.98 -7.44 2.97
CA VAL A 13 -33.89 -6.44 2.93
C VAL A 13 -32.58 -6.99 2.32
N THR A 14 -32.65 -8.11 1.58
CA THR A 14 -31.49 -8.70 0.88
C THR A 14 -31.50 -8.47 -0.64
N GLY A 15 -32.41 -7.63 -1.14
CA GLY A 15 -32.76 -7.59 -2.58
C GLY A 15 -32.39 -6.35 -3.38
N ALA A 16 -31.72 -5.32 -2.83
CA ALA A 16 -31.57 -4.04 -3.55
C ALA A 16 -30.26 -3.28 -3.31
N ILE A 17 -29.15 -3.98 -3.04
CA ILE A 17 -27.79 -3.40 -3.13
C ILE A 17 -26.94 -4.23 -4.10
N ALA A 18 -27.54 -4.67 -5.21
CA ALA A 18 -26.84 -5.27 -6.35
C ALA A 18 -26.36 -4.20 -7.35
N GLY A 19 -26.10 -2.97 -6.85
CA GLY A 19 -25.52 -1.88 -7.62
C GLY A 19 -24.00 -1.95 -7.58
N CYS A 20 -23.41 -2.78 -8.45
CA CYS A 20 -22.07 -2.66 -9.03
C CYS A 20 -20.92 -2.15 -8.13
N ALA A 21 -20.78 -2.67 -6.91
CA ALA A 21 -19.46 -2.72 -6.26
C ALA A 21 -18.94 -4.15 -6.44
N GLN A 22 -18.42 -4.47 -7.62
CA GLN A 22 -17.67 -5.71 -7.80
C GLN A 22 -16.46 -5.62 -6.88
N GLY A 23 -16.47 -6.38 -5.78
CA GLY A 23 -15.29 -6.53 -4.93
C GLY A 23 -14.11 -7.10 -5.70
N PRO A 24 -12.91 -7.10 -5.11
CA PRO A 24 -11.74 -7.73 -5.73
C PRO A 24 -12.07 -9.19 -6.10
N SER A 25 -11.50 -9.69 -7.19
CA SER A 25 -11.63 -11.12 -7.51
C SER A 25 -11.09 -11.98 -6.36
N ALA A 26 -11.54 -13.24 -6.31
CA ALA A 26 -11.03 -14.19 -5.32
C ALA A 26 -9.50 -14.37 -5.43
N GLU A 27 -8.95 -14.26 -6.65
CA GLU A 27 -7.51 -14.33 -6.90
C GLU A 27 -6.79 -13.10 -6.34
N LEU A 28 -7.28 -11.90 -6.60
CA LEU A 28 -6.72 -10.66 -6.05
C LEU A 28 -6.79 -10.65 -4.52
N ALA A 29 -7.89 -11.12 -3.94
CA ALA A 29 -8.05 -11.23 -2.49
C ALA A 29 -7.06 -12.23 -1.86
N ALA A 30 -6.86 -13.39 -2.49
CA ALA A 30 -5.89 -14.38 -2.03
C ALA A 30 -4.45 -13.85 -2.11
N TRP A 31 -4.10 -13.19 -3.22
CA TRP A 31 -2.79 -12.55 -3.39
C TRP A 31 -2.56 -11.45 -2.35
N ALA A 32 -3.56 -10.60 -2.11
CA ALA A 32 -3.47 -9.55 -1.08
C ALA A 32 -3.21 -10.14 0.32
N SER A 33 -3.86 -11.25 0.65
CA SER A 33 -3.63 -11.95 1.92
C SER A 33 -2.22 -12.54 2.02
N ASP A 34 -1.66 -13.09 0.93
CA ASP A 34 -0.27 -13.58 0.91
C ASP A 34 0.73 -12.42 1.09
N VAL A 35 0.50 -11.29 0.42
CA VAL A 35 1.32 -10.08 0.56
C VAL A 35 1.33 -9.58 2.00
N ASP A 36 0.18 -9.52 2.67
CA ASP A 36 0.07 -9.12 4.08
C ASP A 36 0.88 -10.05 5.00
N GLN A 37 0.76 -11.36 4.82
CA GLN A 37 1.53 -12.34 5.59
C GLN A 37 3.04 -12.17 5.39
N ARG A 38 3.49 -11.90 4.16
CA ARG A 38 4.90 -11.65 3.85
C ARG A 38 5.41 -10.35 4.46
N LEU A 39 4.62 -9.28 4.42
CA LEU A 39 4.95 -8.01 5.08
C LEU A 39 5.11 -8.19 6.59
N VAL A 40 4.17 -8.88 7.24
CA VAL A 40 4.25 -9.20 8.67
C VAL A 40 5.46 -10.07 8.98
N SER A 41 5.76 -11.08 8.16
CA SER A 41 6.94 -11.93 8.33
C SER A 41 8.23 -11.12 8.21
N ALA A 42 8.36 -10.30 7.16
CA ALA A 42 9.53 -9.47 6.93
C ALA A 42 9.75 -8.45 8.06
N GLU A 43 8.68 -7.85 8.58
CA GLU A 43 8.78 -6.93 9.72
C GLU A 43 9.25 -7.63 10.99
N ARG A 44 8.80 -8.87 11.24
CA ARG A 44 9.31 -9.67 12.37
C ARG A 44 10.80 -10.00 12.21
N GLN A 45 11.23 -10.37 11.01
CA GLN A 45 12.64 -10.64 10.69
C GLN A 45 13.48 -9.38 10.91
N ARG A 46 13.03 -8.23 10.38
CA ARG A 46 13.67 -6.92 10.57
C ARG A 46 13.79 -6.56 12.05
N ALA A 47 12.71 -6.70 12.82
CA ALA A 47 12.72 -6.44 14.26
C ALA A 47 13.65 -7.38 15.06
N ALA A 48 13.93 -8.58 14.54
CA ALA A 48 14.90 -9.51 15.10
C ALA A 48 16.35 -9.27 14.64
N GLY A 49 16.59 -8.28 13.77
CA GLY A 49 17.89 -8.00 13.15
C GLY A 49 18.24 -8.90 11.96
N ASP A 50 17.32 -9.77 11.53
CA ASP A 50 17.46 -10.62 10.34
C ASP A 50 17.11 -9.83 9.07
N LEU A 51 17.98 -8.88 8.70
CA LEU A 51 17.78 -8.03 7.53
C LEU A 51 17.86 -8.83 6.22
N ASP A 52 18.71 -9.84 6.15
CA ASP A 52 18.83 -10.71 4.98
C ASP A 52 17.56 -11.54 4.75
N GLY A 53 16.99 -12.12 5.82
CA GLY A 53 15.72 -12.82 5.75
C GLY A 53 14.56 -11.90 5.37
N ALA A 54 14.49 -10.71 5.95
CA ALA A 54 13.48 -9.71 5.59
C ALA A 54 13.59 -9.31 4.10
N ARG A 55 14.82 -9.05 3.62
CA ARG A 55 15.12 -8.76 2.21
C ARG A 55 14.67 -9.90 1.31
N ALA A 56 15.04 -11.14 1.62
CA ALA A 56 14.66 -12.30 0.81
C ALA A 56 13.14 -12.48 0.71
N THR A 57 12.42 -12.34 1.83
CA THR A 57 10.95 -12.40 1.89
C THR A 57 10.30 -11.34 0.99
N LEU A 58 10.74 -10.09 1.10
CA LEU A 58 10.20 -8.96 0.33
C LEU A 58 10.58 -9.03 -1.15
N ALA A 59 11.82 -9.41 -1.46
CA ALA A 59 12.31 -9.60 -2.84
C ALA A 59 11.49 -10.69 -3.56
N ALA A 60 11.17 -11.78 -2.87
CA ALA A 60 10.27 -12.81 -3.41
C ALA A 60 8.85 -12.26 -3.63
N ALA A 61 8.32 -11.47 -2.70
CA ALA A 61 6.99 -10.87 -2.81
C ALA A 61 6.86 -9.92 -4.01
N VAL A 62 7.84 -9.04 -4.24
CA VAL A 62 7.82 -8.10 -5.39
C VAL A 62 7.98 -8.81 -6.74
N ALA A 63 8.57 -10.01 -6.74
CA ALA A 63 8.75 -10.82 -7.94
C ALA A 63 7.53 -11.69 -8.27
N SER A 64 6.61 -11.88 -7.32
CA SER A 64 5.39 -12.67 -7.53
C SER A 64 4.50 -12.03 -8.62
N PRO A 65 3.86 -12.85 -9.48
CA PRO A 65 2.85 -12.37 -10.41
C PRO A 65 1.73 -11.63 -9.67
N VAL A 66 1.29 -10.50 -10.24
CA VAL A 66 0.24 -9.66 -9.66
C VAL A 66 -1.06 -9.89 -10.43
N PRO A 67 -2.10 -10.47 -9.80
CA PRO A 67 -3.42 -10.53 -10.41
C PRO A 67 -3.99 -9.13 -10.56
N GLU A 68 -4.64 -8.86 -11.69
CA GLU A 68 -5.23 -7.55 -12.00
C GLU A 68 -4.27 -6.38 -11.70
N PRO A 69 -3.12 -6.29 -12.39
CA PRO A 69 -2.04 -5.38 -12.02
C PRO A 69 -2.43 -3.89 -12.01
N ASP A 70 -3.51 -3.53 -12.71
CA ASP A 70 -4.05 -2.18 -12.76
C ASP A 70 -5.14 -1.90 -11.71
N ALA A 71 -5.56 -2.92 -10.94
CA ALA A 71 -6.53 -2.74 -9.86
C ALA A 71 -5.93 -1.83 -8.77
N PRO A 72 -6.70 -0.88 -8.20
CA PRO A 72 -6.20 0.04 -7.18
C PRO A 72 -5.54 -0.64 -5.97
N LEU A 73 -6.11 -1.77 -5.51
CA LEU A 73 -5.55 -2.56 -4.42
C LEU A 73 -4.20 -3.19 -4.79
N ALA A 74 -4.08 -3.74 -6.01
CA ALA A 74 -2.85 -4.35 -6.52
C ALA A 74 -1.72 -3.32 -6.60
N LEU A 75 -2.01 -2.14 -7.15
CA LEU A 75 -1.06 -1.03 -7.23
C LEU A 75 -0.59 -0.59 -5.83
N ALA A 76 -1.52 -0.37 -4.90
CA ALA A 76 -1.19 0.06 -3.53
C ALA A 76 -0.31 -0.96 -2.78
N LEU A 77 -0.65 -2.24 -2.87
CA LEU A 77 0.15 -3.31 -2.23
C LEU A 77 1.53 -3.45 -2.87
N ARG A 78 1.64 -3.28 -4.19
CA ARG A 78 2.93 -3.31 -4.88
C ARG A 78 3.82 -2.14 -4.47
N GLU A 79 3.28 -0.94 -4.32
CA GLU A 79 4.03 0.21 -3.79
C GLU A 79 4.51 -0.04 -2.36
N ASN A 80 3.64 -0.59 -1.50
CA ASN A 80 3.98 -0.89 -0.12
C ASN A 80 5.13 -1.92 -0.04
N LEU A 81 5.10 -2.97 -0.88
CA LEU A 81 6.19 -3.94 -0.96
C LEU A 81 7.53 -3.30 -1.36
N TRP A 82 7.54 -2.43 -2.38
CA TRP A 82 8.76 -1.72 -2.79
C TRP A 82 9.28 -0.79 -1.69
N PHE A 83 8.37 -0.09 -1.01
CA PHE A 83 8.72 0.77 0.13
C PHE A 83 9.32 -0.04 1.28
N ALA A 84 8.69 -1.14 1.67
CA ALA A 84 9.18 -2.03 2.72
C ALA A 84 10.57 -2.60 2.37
N LEU A 85 10.76 -3.05 1.12
CA LEU A 85 12.06 -3.55 0.65
C LEU A 85 13.14 -2.47 0.76
N GLY A 86 12.89 -1.27 0.23
CA GLY A 86 13.87 -0.21 0.29
C GLY A 86 14.18 0.29 1.70
N ARG A 87 13.23 0.21 2.64
CA ARG A 87 13.52 0.47 4.07
C ARG A 87 14.50 -0.55 4.65
N VAL A 88 14.34 -1.82 4.34
CA VAL A 88 15.29 -2.87 4.76
C VAL A 88 16.67 -2.62 4.17
N GLU A 89 16.75 -2.19 2.90
CA GLU A 89 18.03 -1.84 2.27
C GLU A 89 18.72 -0.65 2.94
N LEU A 90 17.99 0.41 3.30
CA LEU A 90 18.57 1.53 4.07
C LEU A 90 19.11 1.08 5.43
N GLU A 91 18.35 0.26 6.15
CA GLU A 91 18.75 -0.26 7.45
C GLU A 91 19.98 -1.18 7.37
N ALA A 92 20.13 -1.90 6.25
CA ALA A 92 21.30 -2.70 5.93
C ALA A 92 22.52 -1.88 5.47
N GLY A 93 22.38 -0.56 5.30
CA GLY A 93 23.47 0.30 4.81
C GLY A 93 23.67 0.24 3.29
N GLU A 94 22.63 -0.13 2.53
CA GLU A 94 22.64 -0.30 1.07
C GLU A 94 21.80 0.81 0.37
N PRO A 95 22.20 2.09 0.42
CA PRO A 95 21.37 3.19 -0.04
C PRO A 95 21.12 3.19 -1.55
N GLU A 96 22.03 2.67 -2.38
CA GLU A 96 21.79 2.49 -3.82
C GLU A 96 20.66 1.48 -4.10
N ALA A 97 20.61 0.39 -3.33
CA ALA A 97 19.56 -0.61 -3.44
C ALA A 97 18.20 -0.04 -2.99
N ALA A 98 18.20 0.74 -1.91
CA ALA A 98 17.01 1.46 -1.45
C ALA A 98 16.49 2.45 -2.50
N LEU A 99 17.38 3.24 -3.11
CA LEU A 99 17.03 4.15 -4.20
C LEU A 99 16.43 3.39 -5.39
N SER A 100 17.04 2.27 -5.79
CA SER A 100 16.54 1.42 -6.87
C SER A 100 15.13 0.89 -6.58
N ALA A 101 14.88 0.44 -5.34
CA ALA A 101 13.56 -0.02 -4.91
C ALA A 101 12.51 1.11 -4.99
N ALA A 102 12.84 2.31 -4.51
CA ALA A 102 11.97 3.47 -4.59
C ALA A 102 11.61 3.83 -6.04
N GLU A 103 12.60 3.89 -6.93
CA GLU A 103 12.39 4.19 -8.36
C GLU A 103 11.59 3.12 -9.09
N ARG A 104 11.76 1.84 -8.73
CA ARG A 104 10.95 0.74 -9.26
C ARG A 104 9.50 0.83 -8.78
N GLY A 105 9.27 1.16 -7.50
CA GLY A 105 7.94 1.39 -6.96
C GLY A 105 7.21 2.54 -7.66
N LEU A 106 7.90 3.67 -7.85
CA LEU A 106 7.34 4.84 -8.55
C LEU A 106 7.02 4.53 -10.02
N ARG A 107 7.88 3.79 -10.72
CA ARG A 107 7.63 3.36 -12.11
C ARG A 107 6.47 2.39 -12.24
N ALA A 108 6.29 1.49 -11.27
CA ALA A 108 5.16 0.55 -11.28
C ALA A 108 3.80 1.28 -11.26
N ARG A 109 3.76 2.54 -10.81
CA ARG A 109 2.57 3.38 -10.82
C ARG A 109 2.32 4.16 -12.10
N ALA A 110 3.24 4.21 -13.07
CA ALA A 110 3.17 5.15 -14.19
C ALA A 110 1.91 5.07 -15.09
N GLY A 111 1.00 4.10 -14.87
CA GLY A 111 -0.32 4.02 -15.50
C GLY A 111 -1.54 4.38 -14.62
N GLY A 112 -1.38 4.67 -13.32
CA GLY A 112 -2.48 4.94 -12.38
C GLY A 112 -2.70 6.43 -12.10
N ALA A 113 -3.93 6.93 -12.26
CA ALA A 113 -4.24 8.36 -12.19
C ALA A 113 -4.22 8.97 -10.77
N ASP A 114 -4.44 8.17 -9.72
CA ASP A 114 -4.46 8.68 -8.35
C ASP A 114 -3.11 8.59 -7.66
N VAL A 115 -2.80 9.47 -6.70
CA VAL A 115 -1.66 9.32 -5.79
C VAL A 115 -2.11 8.69 -4.48
N THR A 116 -1.26 7.86 -3.84
CA THR A 116 -1.55 7.22 -2.56
C THR A 116 -0.56 7.67 -1.49
N VAL A 117 -0.85 7.30 -0.23
CA VAL A 117 0.12 7.44 0.88
C VAL A 117 1.41 6.64 0.61
N PHE A 118 1.32 5.52 -0.12
CA PHE A 118 2.49 4.72 -0.50
C PHE A 118 3.32 5.42 -1.58
N THR A 119 2.70 6.13 -2.52
CA THR A 119 3.43 6.97 -3.48
C THR A 119 4.25 8.05 -2.76
N ALA A 120 3.67 8.73 -1.75
CA ALA A 120 4.41 9.70 -0.93
C ALA A 120 5.55 9.03 -0.16
N SER A 121 5.30 7.83 0.39
CA SER A 121 6.29 7.05 1.13
C SER A 121 7.48 6.61 0.26
N LEU A 122 7.25 6.27 -1.01
CA LEU A 122 8.32 5.97 -1.96
C LEU A 122 9.17 7.20 -2.30
N HIS A 123 8.56 8.39 -2.40
CA HIS A 123 9.31 9.63 -2.55
C HIS A 123 10.15 9.96 -1.30
N ALA A 124 9.60 9.78 -0.10
CA ALA A 124 10.34 9.93 1.15
C ALA A 124 11.52 8.94 1.24
N LEU A 125 11.30 7.68 0.87
CA LEU A 125 12.36 6.67 0.81
C LEU A 125 13.47 7.07 -0.18
N ARG A 126 13.10 7.57 -1.37
CA ARG A 126 14.05 8.10 -2.35
C ARG A 126 14.87 9.25 -1.77
N ALA A 127 14.23 10.15 -1.03
CA ALA A 127 14.92 11.27 -0.39
C ALA A 127 15.96 10.80 0.61
N LEU A 128 15.59 9.90 1.53
CA LEU A 128 16.49 9.30 2.52
C LEU A 128 17.68 8.57 1.85
N ALA A 129 17.43 7.83 0.77
CA ALA A 129 18.49 7.18 0.02
C ALA A 129 19.44 8.20 -0.63
N CYS A 130 18.92 9.27 -1.22
CA CYS A 130 19.75 10.36 -1.77
C CYS A 130 20.58 11.07 -0.69
N GLU A 131 20.03 11.29 0.52
CA GLU A 131 20.77 11.85 1.64
C GLU A 131 21.96 10.96 2.03
N ALA A 132 21.72 9.65 2.18
CA ALA A 132 22.76 8.66 2.49
C ALA A 132 23.86 8.59 1.41
N LEU A 133 23.51 8.87 0.15
CA LEU A 133 24.44 8.94 -0.99
C LEU A 133 25.15 10.29 -1.13
N GLY A 134 24.87 11.28 -0.26
CA GLY A 134 25.44 12.62 -0.38
C GLY A 134 24.91 13.41 -1.58
N ARG A 135 23.64 13.19 -1.97
CA ARG A 135 22.96 13.86 -3.10
C ARG A 135 21.84 14.79 -2.58
N PRO A 136 22.18 15.93 -1.96
CA PRO A 136 21.21 16.78 -1.28
C PRO A 136 20.14 17.38 -2.19
N ASP A 137 20.50 17.79 -3.41
CA ASP A 137 19.53 18.40 -4.34
C ASP A 137 18.45 17.39 -4.77
N ASP A 138 18.85 16.15 -5.03
CA ASP A 138 17.91 15.06 -5.35
C ASP A 138 17.04 14.69 -4.14
N ALA A 139 17.60 14.77 -2.93
CA ALA A 139 16.86 14.52 -1.69
C ALA A 139 15.77 15.58 -1.45
N ILE A 140 16.12 16.87 -1.60
CA ILE A 140 15.18 17.99 -1.46
C ILE A 140 14.02 17.81 -2.44
N ALA A 141 14.32 17.58 -3.73
CA ALA A 141 13.29 17.39 -4.74
C ALA A 141 12.36 16.19 -4.41
N ALA A 142 12.91 15.11 -3.85
CA ALA A 142 12.13 13.95 -3.45
C ALA A 142 11.26 14.23 -2.20
N TRP A 143 11.76 14.97 -1.21
CA TRP A 143 10.99 15.40 -0.05
C TRP A 143 9.83 16.32 -0.43
N GLU A 144 10.08 17.30 -1.30
CA GLU A 144 9.05 18.20 -1.82
C GLU A 144 7.95 17.43 -2.55
N ALA A 145 8.31 16.43 -3.36
CA ALA A 145 7.34 15.56 -4.02
C ALA A 145 6.48 14.76 -3.01
N ALA A 146 7.10 14.19 -1.97
CA ALA A 146 6.36 13.49 -0.92
C ALA A 146 5.39 14.43 -0.18
N GLN A 147 5.83 15.64 0.17
CA GLN A 147 5.01 16.64 0.84
C GLN A 147 3.83 17.10 -0.03
N ALA A 148 4.07 17.37 -1.31
CA ALA A 148 3.02 17.75 -2.24
C ALA A 148 1.92 16.69 -2.34
N ILE A 149 2.28 15.40 -2.31
CA ILE A 149 1.31 14.30 -2.30
C ILE A 149 0.53 14.29 -0.98
N HIS A 150 1.20 14.39 0.17
CA HIS A 150 0.52 14.43 1.47
C HIS A 150 -0.49 15.57 1.58
N LEU A 151 -0.14 16.77 1.09
CA LEU A 151 -1.06 17.91 1.08
C LEU A 151 -2.31 17.62 0.23
N ARG A 152 -2.15 17.05 -0.97
CA ARG A 152 -3.29 16.65 -1.81
C ARG A 152 -4.18 15.60 -1.15
N LEU A 153 -3.59 14.62 -0.45
CA LEU A 153 -4.34 13.59 0.27
C LEU A 153 -5.11 14.20 1.45
N TYR A 154 -4.49 15.13 2.17
CA TYR A 154 -5.13 15.87 3.26
C TYR A 154 -6.32 16.71 2.77
N ASP A 155 -6.13 17.47 1.69
CA ASP A 155 -7.18 18.30 1.09
C ASP A 155 -8.38 17.44 0.64
N ARG A 156 -8.13 16.27 0.03
CA ARG A 156 -9.20 15.32 -0.31
C ARG A 156 -9.93 14.81 0.93
N ALA A 157 -9.20 14.46 1.99
CA ALA A 157 -9.80 13.95 3.21
C ALA A 157 -10.67 15.00 3.90
N LEU A 158 -10.29 16.29 3.84
CA LEU A 158 -11.10 17.39 4.36
C LEU A 158 -12.31 17.74 3.48
N ALA A 159 -12.19 17.56 2.15
CA ALA A 159 -13.26 17.84 1.21
C ALA A 159 -14.32 16.72 1.14
N ALA A 160 -14.02 15.53 1.64
CA ALA A 160 -14.97 14.44 1.71
C ALA A 160 -16.12 14.82 2.66
N PRO A 161 -17.40 14.68 2.24
CA PRO A 161 -18.52 14.93 3.14
C PRO A 161 -18.40 14.01 4.35
N SER A 162 -18.51 14.57 5.55
CA SER A 162 -18.59 13.79 6.77
C SER A 162 -19.78 12.85 6.64
N GLU A 163 -19.54 11.56 6.41
CA GLU A 163 -20.60 10.57 6.56
C GLU A 163 -21.04 10.61 8.01
N GLU A 164 -22.20 11.24 8.27
CA GLU A 164 -22.85 11.14 9.58
C GLU A 164 -23.03 9.64 9.87
N PRO A 165 -22.51 9.13 11.00
CA PRO A 165 -22.70 7.74 11.34
C PRO A 165 -24.20 7.43 11.39
N PRO A 166 -24.65 6.30 10.80
CA PRO A 166 -26.06 5.91 10.87
C PRO A 166 -26.47 5.80 12.35
N ARG A 167 -27.54 6.50 12.71
CA ARG A 167 -28.12 6.49 14.06
C ARG A 167 -28.86 5.20 14.37
#